data_AF-A0A5B0MPA1-F1
#
_entry.id   AF-A0A5B0MPA1-F1
#
_cell.length_a   1.000
_cell.length_b   1.000
_cell.length_c   1.000
_cell.angle_alpha   90.00
_cell.angle_beta   90.00
_cell.angle_gamma   90.00
#
_symmetry.space_group_name_H-M   'P 1'
#
loop_
_entity.id
_entity.type
_entity.pdbx_description
1 polymer ?
#
loop_
_entity_poly.entity_id
_entity_poly.type
_entity_poly.pdbx_seq_one_letter_code
_entity_poly.pdbx_strand_id
1 'polypeptide(L)'
;MQVFIDDVNSTYDRISKRCAVIIAERSEAPTSKEQIQLVPTNPTTSITFEVPDGPPPENLELKTEDPAEAEQLDVEEVRKFLWDRWNTFNQFPKKLQKALKSKKLDQVNLVIGDMEIPEAEKIVQDLDRVGILCFSEGGIIDKTAPDDNPTDPSLTADQPADSTSQATENGSSASAQVVIPDTLA
;
A
#
# COMPACT_ATOMS: atom_id res chain seq x y z
N MET A 1 54.01 37.94 17.01
CA MET A 1 53.48 37.18 15.86
C MET A 1 53.24 35.70 16.16
N GLN A 2 54.03 35.07 17.05
CA GLN A 2 53.91 33.63 17.34
C GLN A 2 52.55 33.25 17.96
N VAL A 3 52.09 34.00 18.97
CA VAL A 3 50.78 33.81 19.61
C VAL A 3 49.61 33.86 18.61
N PHE A 4 49.69 34.72 17.59
CA PHE A 4 48.66 34.83 16.56
C PHE A 4 48.60 33.58 15.67
N ILE A 5 49.77 33.05 15.28
CA ILE A 5 49.85 31.82 14.47
C ILE A 5 49.29 30.63 15.27
N ASP A 6 49.62 30.55 16.57
CA ASP A 6 49.14 29.48 17.45
C ASP A 6 47.62 29.53 17.62
N ASP A 7 47.02 30.72 17.74
CA ASP A 7 45.56 30.89 17.88
C ASP A 7 44.81 30.51 16.59
N VAL A 8 45.38 30.86 15.43
CA VAL A 8 44.84 30.47 14.11
C VAL A 8 44.89 28.95 13.94
N ASN A 9 46.01 28.32 14.26
CA ASN A 9 46.16 26.87 14.16
C ASN A 9 45.24 26.13 15.13
N SER A 10 45.12 26.60 16.38
CA SER A 10 44.21 26.07 17.39
C SER A 10 42.75 26.13 16.91
N THR A 11 42.36 27.26 16.32
CA THR A 11 41.01 27.44 15.78
C THR A 11 40.75 26.53 14.57
N TYR A 12 41.71 26.44 13.65
CA TYR A 12 41.63 25.56 12.49
C TYR A 12 41.47 24.09 12.91
N ASP A 13 42.29 23.62 13.86
CA ASP A 13 42.21 22.25 14.37
C ASP A 13 40.88 21.97 15.06
N ARG A 14 40.33 22.95 15.78
CA ARG A 14 39.03 22.79 16.43
C ARG A 14 37.89 22.69 15.42
N ILE A 15 37.94 23.50 14.36
CA ILE A 15 36.94 23.46 13.28
C ILE A 15 37.09 22.16 12.48
N SER A 16 38.31 21.75 12.12
CA SER A 16 38.56 20.54 11.35
C SER A 16 38.10 19.28 12.10
N LYS A 17 38.40 19.19 13.40
CA LYS A 17 37.94 18.10 14.28
C LYS A 17 36.41 18.07 14.36
N ARG A 18 35.76 19.23 14.52
CA ARG A 18 34.28 19.30 14.53
C ARG A 18 33.67 18.90 13.19
N CYS A 19 34.25 19.34 12.07
CA CYS A 19 33.79 18.91 10.75
C CYS A 19 33.94 17.39 10.57
N ALA A 20 35.05 16.80 11.00
CA ALA A 20 35.27 15.36 10.95
C ALA A 20 34.24 14.59 11.80
N VAL A 21 33.95 15.06 13.01
CA VAL A 21 32.91 14.49 13.88
C VAL A 21 31.53 14.60 13.23
N ILE A 22 31.17 15.75 12.67
CA ILE A 22 29.86 15.94 11.98
C ILE A 22 29.73 15.00 10.77
N ILE A 23 30.80 14.78 10.01
CA ILE A 23 30.80 13.85 8.88
C ILE A 23 30.64 12.41 9.38
N ALA A 24 31.35 12.03 10.44
CA ALA A 24 31.24 10.70 11.04
C ALA A 24 29.83 10.46 11.61
N GLU A 25 29.30 11.40 12.40
CA GLU A 25 27.93 11.35 12.95
C GLU A 25 26.88 11.31 11.84
N ARG A 26 27.05 12.05 10.73
CA ARG A 26 26.13 11.99 9.59
C ARG A 26 26.21 10.68 8.80
N SER A 27 27.33 9.97 8.92
CA SER A 27 27.54 8.65 8.30
C SER A 27 27.01 7.52 9.19
N GLU A 28 27.04 7.69 10.52
CA GLU A 28 26.60 6.71 11.51
C GLU A 28 25.14 6.89 11.95
N ALA A 29 24.61 8.11 11.95
CA ALA A 29 23.20 8.36 12.16
C ALA A 29 22.42 7.77 10.97
N PRO A 30 21.41 6.90 11.20
CA PRO A 30 20.46 6.57 10.15
C PRO A 30 19.90 7.92 9.71
N THR A 31 20.20 8.31 8.49
CA THR A 31 19.82 9.62 8.02
C THR A 31 18.30 9.66 8.18
N SER A 32 17.76 10.57 8.99
CA SER A 32 16.34 10.96 8.90
C SER A 32 16.12 11.68 7.55
N LYS A 33 16.57 11.05 6.47
CA LYS A 33 16.06 11.26 5.13
C LYS A 33 14.61 10.85 5.22
N GLU A 34 13.74 11.75 4.78
CA GLU A 34 12.34 11.41 4.64
C GLU A 34 12.27 10.18 3.72
N GLN A 35 11.53 9.16 4.16
CA GLN A 35 11.44 7.88 3.47
C GLN A 35 9.98 7.65 3.09
N ILE A 36 9.77 6.99 1.96
CA ILE A 36 8.44 6.55 1.53
C ILE A 36 8.21 5.14 2.04
N GLN A 37 7.04 4.90 2.65
CA GLN A 37 6.63 3.58 3.12
C GLN A 37 5.21 3.27 2.67
N LEU A 38 5.00 2.03 2.23
CA LEU A 38 3.67 1.50 1.95
C LEU A 38 3.04 0.99 3.25
N VAL A 39 1.89 1.56 3.60
CA VAL A 39 1.09 1.19 4.78
C VAL A 39 -0.36 1.00 4.33
N PRO A 40 -1.05 -0.05 4.81
CA PRO A 40 -2.47 -0.21 4.52
C PRO A 40 -3.29 0.96 5.08
N THR A 41 -4.28 1.41 4.32
CA THR A 41 -5.18 2.50 4.76
C THR A 41 -6.04 2.09 5.96
N ASN A 42 -6.43 0.82 6.03
CA ASN A 42 -7.24 0.25 7.10
C ASN A 42 -6.59 -1.04 7.65
N PRO A 43 -6.80 -1.39 8.92
CA PRO A 43 -6.26 -2.62 9.51
C PRO A 43 -6.82 -3.90 8.88
N THR A 44 -7.94 -3.80 8.18
CA THR A 44 -8.55 -4.89 7.42
C THR A 44 -7.99 -5.01 6.01
N THR A 45 -7.33 -3.99 5.47
CA THR A 45 -6.74 -4.03 4.12
C THR A 45 -5.35 -4.66 4.19
N SER A 46 -5.09 -5.62 3.34
CA SER A 46 -3.77 -6.23 3.15
C SER A 46 -3.20 -5.82 1.80
N ILE A 47 -1.93 -5.42 1.78
CA ILE A 47 -1.21 -5.07 0.55
C ILE A 47 -0.47 -6.32 0.07
N THR A 48 -0.78 -6.77 -1.14
CA THR A 48 -0.11 -7.89 -1.80
C THR A 48 0.48 -7.42 -3.13
N PHE A 49 1.57 -8.06 -3.53
CA PHE A 49 2.22 -7.78 -4.81
C PHE A 49 2.03 -8.96 -5.75
N GLU A 50 1.57 -8.66 -6.95
CA GLU A 50 1.49 -9.63 -8.01
C GLU A 50 2.50 -9.28 -9.09
N VAL A 51 3.49 -10.15 -9.27
CA VAL A 51 4.60 -9.92 -10.19
C VAL A 51 4.41 -10.77 -11.44
N PRO A 52 4.49 -10.20 -12.65
CA PRO A 52 4.50 -10.99 -13.87
C PRO A 52 5.80 -11.80 -13.96
N ASP A 53 5.70 -13.12 -14.15
CA ASP A 53 6.87 -14.01 -14.23
C ASP A 53 7.47 -14.11 -15.64
N GLY A 54 6.77 -13.58 -16.64
CA GLY A 54 7.20 -13.64 -18.04
C GLY A 54 6.46 -12.68 -18.96
N PRO A 55 6.91 -12.56 -20.21
CA PRO A 55 6.20 -11.80 -21.23
C PRO A 55 4.80 -12.37 -21.45
N PRO A 56 3.82 -11.54 -21.85
CA PRO A 56 2.47 -11.99 -22.11
C PRO A 56 2.47 -13.10 -23.18
N PRO A 57 1.82 -14.25 -22.94
CA PRO A 57 1.66 -15.30 -23.94
C PRO A 57 0.95 -14.78 -25.20
N GLU A 58 1.38 -15.24 -26.38
CA GLU A 58 0.79 -14.82 -27.67
C GLU A 58 -0.64 -15.34 -27.90
N ASN A 59 -1.01 -16.44 -27.23
CA ASN A 59 -2.38 -16.95 -27.18
C ASN A 59 -2.93 -16.69 -25.77
N LEU A 60 -3.63 -15.58 -25.59
CA LEU A 60 -4.36 -15.27 -24.36
C LEU A 60 -5.79 -15.81 -24.49
N GLU A 61 -6.03 -17.00 -23.96
CA GLU A 61 -7.40 -17.51 -23.78
C GLU A 61 -7.95 -16.94 -22.47
N LEU A 62 -8.88 -15.99 -22.55
CA LEU A 62 -9.63 -15.49 -21.39
C LEU A 62 -10.58 -16.60 -20.93
N LYS A 63 -10.15 -17.40 -19.95
CA LYS A 63 -11.03 -18.36 -19.27
C LYS A 63 -11.81 -17.62 -18.18
N THR A 64 -12.80 -16.85 -18.61
CA THR A 64 -13.80 -16.28 -17.69
C THR A 64 -14.92 -17.30 -17.48
N GLU A 65 -15.45 -17.37 -16.26
CA GLU A 65 -16.53 -18.29 -15.87
C GLU A 65 -17.85 -17.95 -16.59
N ASP A 66 -18.01 -16.68 -16.98
CA ASP A 66 -19.12 -16.15 -17.79
C ASP A 66 -18.67 -15.75 -19.20
N PRO A 67 -19.21 -16.39 -20.27
CA PRO A 67 -18.89 -16.07 -21.67
C PRO A 67 -19.23 -14.62 -22.07
N ALA A 68 -20.16 -13.97 -21.38
CA ALA A 68 -20.63 -12.62 -21.70
C ALA A 68 -19.66 -11.50 -21.28
N GLU A 69 -18.81 -11.75 -20.30
CA GLU A 69 -17.76 -10.80 -19.87
C GLU A 69 -16.50 -10.92 -20.74
N ALA A 70 -16.24 -12.12 -21.28
CA ALA A 70 -15.14 -12.35 -22.21
C ALA A 70 -15.34 -11.65 -23.57
N GLU A 71 -16.59 -11.44 -24.02
CA GLU A 71 -16.89 -10.66 -25.23
C GLU A 71 -16.79 -9.14 -25.04
N GLN A 72 -16.85 -8.65 -23.80
CA GLN A 72 -16.72 -7.22 -23.49
C GLN A 72 -15.27 -6.78 -23.28
N LEU A 73 -14.37 -7.71 -22.95
CA LEU A 73 -12.95 -7.44 -22.78
C LEU A 73 -12.21 -7.57 -24.11
N ASP A 74 -11.63 -6.46 -24.58
CA ASP A 74 -10.76 -6.47 -25.75
C ASP A 74 -9.45 -7.21 -25.44
N VAL A 75 -9.20 -8.34 -26.12
CA VAL A 75 -8.04 -9.21 -25.88
C VAL A 75 -6.74 -8.45 -26.14
N GLU A 76 -6.75 -7.54 -27.13
CA GLU A 76 -5.64 -6.65 -27.43
C GLU A 76 -5.32 -5.69 -26.27
N GLU A 77 -6.33 -5.16 -25.57
CA GLU A 77 -6.14 -4.27 -24.41
C GLU A 77 -5.58 -5.03 -23.22
N VAL A 78 -6.08 -6.23 -22.94
CA VAL A 78 -5.55 -7.08 -21.86
C VAL A 78 -4.09 -7.45 -22.14
N ARG A 79 -3.77 -7.79 -23.40
CA ARG A 79 -2.40 -8.08 -23.82
C ARG A 79 -1.50 -6.87 -23.62
N LYS A 80 -1.96 -5.67 -24.00
CA LYS A 80 -1.22 -4.42 -23.80
C LYS A 80 -0.97 -4.16 -22.32
N PHE A 81 -1.98 -4.33 -21.46
CA PHE A 81 -1.85 -4.18 -20.02
C PHE A 81 -0.83 -5.15 -19.42
N LEU A 82 -0.90 -6.43 -19.78
CA LEU A 82 0.08 -7.44 -19.36
C LEU A 82 1.50 -7.10 -19.83
N TRP A 83 1.64 -6.55 -21.04
CA TRP A 83 2.92 -6.14 -21.59
C TRP A 83 3.50 -4.94 -20.83
N ASP A 84 2.68 -3.91 -20.59
CA ASP A 84 3.07 -2.72 -19.83
C ASP A 84 3.52 -3.10 -18.42
N ARG A 85 2.79 -4.02 -17.76
CA ARG A 85 3.16 -4.56 -16.45
C ARG A 85 4.53 -5.23 -16.45
N TRP A 86 4.81 -6.08 -17.44
CA TRP A 86 6.09 -6.76 -17.56
C TRP A 86 7.23 -5.79 -17.92
N ASN A 87 6.98 -4.85 -18.82
CA ASN A 87 7.97 -3.85 -19.25
C ASN A 87 8.35 -2.91 -18.09
N THR A 88 7.38 -2.44 -17.32
CA THR A 88 7.62 -1.62 -16.12
C THR A 88 8.38 -2.40 -15.05
N PHE A 89 8.02 -3.66 -14.82
CA PHE A 89 8.75 -4.53 -13.89
C PHE A 89 10.24 -4.70 -14.27
N ASN A 90 10.54 -4.85 -15.57
CA ASN A 90 11.92 -4.98 -16.05
C ASN A 90 12.75 -3.70 -15.91
N GLN A 91 12.11 -2.54 -15.92
CA GLN A 91 12.80 -1.25 -15.73
C GLN A 91 13.22 -1.02 -14.26
N PHE A 92 12.58 -1.71 -13.31
CA PHE A 92 12.92 -1.56 -11.89
C PHE A 92 14.30 -2.12 -11.53
N PRO A 93 14.95 -1.59 -10.48
CA PRO A 93 16.22 -2.11 -10.01
C PRO A 93 16.10 -3.55 -9.52
N LYS A 94 17.15 -4.36 -9.75
CA LYS A 94 17.19 -5.80 -9.38
C LYS A 94 16.86 -6.06 -7.91
N LYS A 95 17.23 -5.13 -7.02
CA LYS A 95 16.88 -5.18 -5.59
C LYS A 95 15.36 -5.15 -5.38
N LEU A 96 14.66 -4.23 -6.05
CA LEU A 96 13.22 -4.09 -5.98
C LEU A 96 12.50 -5.26 -6.64
N GLN A 97 12.96 -5.73 -7.81
CA GLN A 97 12.41 -6.92 -8.45
C GLN A 97 12.43 -8.14 -7.54
N LYS A 98 13.53 -8.35 -6.80
CA LYS A 98 13.65 -9.44 -5.83
C LYS A 98 12.71 -9.25 -4.64
N ALA A 99 12.56 -8.01 -4.15
CA ALA A 99 11.62 -7.69 -3.07
C ALA A 99 10.17 -7.95 -3.50
N LEU A 100 9.77 -7.50 -4.69
CA LEU A 100 8.44 -7.74 -5.25
C LEU A 100 8.17 -9.24 -5.44
N LYS A 101 9.14 -10.02 -5.93
CA LYS A 101 9.02 -11.49 -6.05
C LYS A 101 8.83 -12.19 -4.71
N SER A 102 9.33 -11.61 -3.62
CA SER A 102 9.13 -12.17 -2.28
C SER A 102 7.68 -12.00 -1.77
N LYS A 103 6.89 -11.13 -2.41
CA LYS A 103 5.51 -10.74 -2.01
C LYS A 103 5.39 -10.23 -0.56
N LYS A 104 6.49 -9.86 0.08
CA LYS A 104 6.53 -9.36 1.46
C LYS A 104 6.61 -7.84 1.46
N LEU A 105 5.64 -7.20 2.12
CA LEU A 105 5.58 -5.75 2.30
C LEU A 105 6.86 -5.20 2.95
N ASP A 106 7.40 -5.88 3.96
CA ASP A 106 8.61 -5.44 4.67
C ASP A 106 9.84 -5.35 3.75
N GLN A 107 9.99 -6.31 2.84
CA GLN A 107 11.12 -6.34 1.91
C GLN A 107 11.00 -5.23 0.88
N VAL A 108 9.77 -4.93 0.43
CA VAL A 108 9.51 -3.84 -0.50
C VAL A 108 9.74 -2.50 0.18
N ASN A 109 9.22 -2.32 1.40
CA ASN A 109 9.41 -1.11 2.20
C ASN A 109 10.88 -0.83 2.51
N LEU A 110 11.71 -1.86 2.75
CA LEU A 110 13.15 -1.69 2.92
C LEU A 110 13.81 -1.09 1.67
N VAL A 111 13.49 -1.63 0.49
CA VAL A 111 14.11 -1.16 -0.76
C VAL A 111 13.61 0.23 -1.16
N ILE A 112 12.34 0.53 -0.92
CA ILE A 112 11.75 1.85 -1.20
C ILE A 112 12.30 2.89 -0.21
N GLY A 113 12.45 2.53 1.08
CA GLY A 113 12.98 3.43 2.11
C GLY A 113 14.48 3.73 1.98
N ASP A 114 15.26 2.84 1.38
CA ASP A 114 16.69 3.06 1.08
C ASP A 114 16.93 4.03 -0.09
N MET A 115 15.90 4.33 -0.90
CA MET A 115 15.98 5.11 -2.14
C MET A 115 15.68 6.59 -1.91
N GLU A 116 16.07 7.47 -2.85
CA GLU A 116 15.67 8.88 -2.79
C GLU A 116 14.15 9.04 -3.01
N ILE A 117 13.53 9.92 -2.22
CA ILE A 117 12.09 10.25 -2.27
C ILE A 117 11.53 10.39 -3.70
N PRO A 118 12.12 11.23 -4.59
CA PRO A 118 11.55 11.43 -5.93
C PRO A 118 11.57 10.15 -6.78
N GLU A 119 12.55 9.27 -6.57
CA GLU A 119 12.63 8.00 -7.27
C GLU A 119 11.64 6.99 -6.68
N ALA A 120 11.54 6.94 -5.35
CA ALA A 120 10.59 6.11 -4.62
C ALA A 120 9.13 6.43 -4.99
N GLU A 121 8.75 7.71 -5.06
CA GLU A 121 7.41 8.16 -5.43
C GLU A 121 7.04 7.71 -6.85
N LYS A 122 7.95 7.92 -7.81
CA LYS A 122 7.75 7.48 -9.19
C LYS A 122 7.54 5.97 -9.28
N ILE A 123 8.33 5.19 -8.55
CA ILE A 123 8.22 3.73 -8.54
C ILE A 123 6.89 3.27 -7.93
N VAL A 124 6.45 3.88 -6.82
CA VAL A 124 5.17 3.54 -6.18
C VAL A 124 4.00 3.87 -7.13
N GLN A 125 4.06 5.01 -7.81
CA GLN A 125 3.07 5.40 -8.81
C GLN A 125 3.05 4.43 -10.00
N ASP A 126 4.21 4.01 -10.49
CA ASP A 126 4.31 3.04 -11.58
C ASP A 126 3.75 1.67 -11.15
N LEU A 127 4.02 1.22 -9.92
CA LEU A 127 3.51 -0.03 -9.35
C LEU A 127 1.97 -0.07 -9.23
N ASP A 128 1.37 1.06 -8.83
CA ASP A 128 -0.08 1.24 -8.77
C ASP A 128 -0.68 1.29 -10.18
N ARG A 129 -0.10 2.09 -11.08
CA ARG A 129 -0.55 2.26 -12.47
C ARG A 129 -0.61 0.94 -13.25
N VAL A 130 0.38 0.07 -13.10
CA VAL A 130 0.42 -1.22 -13.82
C VAL A 130 -0.26 -2.36 -13.05
N GLY A 131 -0.90 -2.08 -11.91
CA GLY A 131 -1.61 -3.08 -11.11
C GLY A 131 -0.72 -4.16 -10.51
N ILE A 132 0.55 -3.87 -10.22
CA ILE A 132 1.42 -4.77 -9.46
C ILE A 132 1.09 -4.68 -7.96
N LEU A 133 0.70 -3.49 -7.50
CA LEU A 133 0.18 -3.24 -6.16
C LEU A 133 -1.29 -3.66 -6.08
N CYS A 134 -1.61 -4.66 -5.27
CA CYS A 134 -2.97 -5.15 -5.08
C CYS A 134 -3.41 -4.97 -3.63
N PHE A 135 -4.63 -4.50 -3.44
CA PHE A 135 -5.25 -4.33 -2.12
C PHE A 135 -6.32 -5.40 -1.95
N SER A 136 -6.16 -6.25 -0.95
CA SER A 136 -7.17 -7.24 -0.58
C SER A 136 -7.77 -6.85 0.76
N GLU A 137 -9.08 -6.59 0.79
CA GLU A 137 -9.83 -6.46 2.04
C GLU A 137 -9.97 -7.83 2.68
N GLY A 138 -9.34 -7.99 3.85
CA GLY A 138 -9.36 -9.21 4.62
C GLY A 138 -10.74 -9.44 5.23
N GLY A 139 -11.39 -10.51 4.75
CA GLY A 139 -12.40 -11.27 5.48
C GLY A 139 -13.76 -10.59 5.63
N ILE A 140 -14.77 -11.18 5.00
CA ILE A 140 -16.16 -11.01 5.43
C ILE A 140 -16.19 -11.37 6.92
N ILE A 141 -16.42 -10.38 7.79
CA ILE A 141 -16.67 -10.60 9.21
C ILE A 141 -18.07 -11.18 9.29
N ASP A 142 -18.16 -12.51 9.38
CA ASP A 142 -19.41 -13.17 9.71
C ASP A 142 -19.78 -12.82 11.16
N LYS A 143 -20.74 -11.91 11.31
CA LYS A 143 -21.32 -11.50 12.61
C LYS A 143 -22.40 -12.48 13.09
N THR A 144 -22.59 -13.64 12.45
CA THR A 144 -23.59 -14.65 12.86
C THR A 144 -22.96 -15.82 13.62
N ALA A 145 -22.26 -15.54 14.71
CA ALA A 145 -22.10 -16.52 15.78
C ALA A 145 -23.22 -16.28 16.83
N PRO A 146 -24.00 -17.30 17.24
CA PRO A 146 -24.95 -17.17 18.32
C PRO A 146 -24.19 -17.05 19.65
N ASP A 147 -24.40 -15.95 20.38
CA ASP A 147 -23.92 -15.81 21.76
C ASP A 147 -24.56 -16.92 22.62
N ASP A 148 -23.74 -17.90 23.01
CA ASP A 148 -24.07 -18.89 24.03
C ASP A 148 -23.22 -18.60 25.27
N ASN A 149 -23.80 -17.90 26.24
CA ASN A 149 -23.42 -18.05 27.64
C ASN A 149 -24.67 -17.82 28.54
N PRO A 150 -24.95 -18.72 29.49
CA PRO A 150 -26.20 -18.76 30.25
C PRO A 150 -26.10 -17.95 31.55
N THR A 151 -27.25 -17.82 32.23
CA THR A 151 -27.46 -17.31 33.62
C THR A 151 -27.71 -15.79 33.64
N ASP A 152 -28.93 -15.29 33.84
CA ASP A 152 -29.68 -15.38 35.10
C ASP A 152 -31.23 -15.41 34.94
N PRO A 153 -31.96 -15.99 35.91
CA PRO A 153 -33.41 -16.13 35.90
C PRO A 153 -34.10 -14.95 36.60
N SER A 154 -35.03 -14.28 35.92
CA SER A 154 -36.27 -13.72 36.48
C SER A 154 -36.89 -12.77 35.46
N LEU A 155 -38.06 -13.12 34.94
CA LEU A 155 -39.29 -12.32 35.05
C LEU A 155 -40.34 -12.88 34.06
N THR A 156 -41.45 -13.27 34.66
CA THR A 156 -42.65 -13.91 34.13
C THR A 156 -43.53 -12.98 33.30
N ALA A 157 -44.32 -13.61 32.41
CA ALA A 157 -45.61 -13.19 31.82
C ALA A 157 -45.54 -12.06 30.77
N ASP A 158 -46.26 -12.05 29.65
CA ASP A 158 -47.48 -12.74 29.22
C ASP A 158 -47.56 -12.71 27.66
N GLN A 159 -48.39 -13.55 27.06
CA GLN A 159 -48.66 -13.76 25.61
C GLN A 159 -49.50 -12.61 24.96
N PRO A 160 -49.95 -12.64 23.68
CA PRO A 160 -49.47 -13.26 22.41
C PRO A 160 -49.62 -12.36 21.13
N ALA A 161 -49.23 -12.92 19.97
CA ALA A 161 -49.77 -12.75 18.61
C ALA A 161 -49.62 -11.40 17.85
N ASP A 162 -49.06 -11.41 16.63
CA ASP A 162 -49.79 -11.28 15.35
C ASP A 162 -48.82 -11.30 14.14
N SER A 163 -49.40 -11.35 12.94
CA SER A 163 -48.99 -12.00 11.70
C SER A 163 -48.30 -11.07 10.66
N THR A 164 -47.98 -11.67 9.49
CA THR A 164 -47.86 -11.04 8.15
C THR A 164 -46.44 -10.62 7.76
N SER A 165 -45.72 -11.39 6.91
CA SER A 165 -45.81 -11.58 5.44
C SER A 165 -45.21 -10.46 4.57
N GLN A 166 -44.27 -10.92 3.73
CA GLN A 166 -43.98 -10.54 2.33
C GLN A 166 -43.29 -9.19 2.04
N ALA A 167 -42.13 -9.28 1.36
CA ALA A 167 -41.90 -8.81 -0.03
C ALA A 167 -41.50 -7.33 -0.08
N THR A 168 -40.62 -6.78 -0.92
CA THR A 168 -39.84 -7.18 -2.11
C THR A 168 -38.92 -5.98 -2.39
N GLU A 169 -37.78 -6.23 -3.04
CA GLU A 169 -37.18 -5.41 -4.11
C GLU A 169 -37.21 -3.87 -3.99
N ASN A 170 -36.03 -3.25 -4.00
CA ASN A 170 -35.53 -2.52 -5.17
C ASN A 170 -34.23 -1.78 -4.82
N GLY A 171 -33.18 -2.05 -5.60
CA GLY A 171 -32.05 -1.15 -5.70
C GLY A 171 -32.44 0.10 -6.48
N SER A 172 -31.89 1.25 -6.10
CA SER A 172 -31.55 2.28 -7.07
C SER A 172 -30.64 3.35 -6.46
N SER A 173 -29.50 3.48 -7.12
CA SER A 173 -28.70 4.68 -7.33
C SER A 173 -27.96 5.33 -6.17
N ALA A 174 -26.64 5.24 -6.32
CA ALA A 174 -25.64 6.17 -5.84
C ALA A 174 -26.03 7.64 -6.00
N SER A 175 -25.59 8.45 -5.06
CA SER A 175 -25.35 9.89 -5.23
C SER A 175 -24.24 10.29 -4.26
N ALA A 176 -23.08 10.63 -4.81
CA ALA A 176 -21.95 11.19 -4.09
C ALA A 176 -22.32 12.56 -3.52
N GLN A 177 -21.92 12.84 -2.26
CA GLN A 177 -21.91 14.21 -1.75
C GLN A 177 -20.60 14.52 -1.02
N VAL A 178 -19.86 15.43 -1.65
CA VAL A 178 -18.64 16.08 -1.15
C VAL A 178 -19.04 17.00 0.00
N VAL A 179 -18.48 16.76 1.19
CA VAL A 179 -18.58 17.67 2.34
C VAL A 179 -17.20 18.28 2.56
N ILE A 180 -17.07 19.56 2.22
CA ILE A 180 -15.91 20.39 2.58
C ILE A 180 -16.21 20.95 3.98
N PRO A 181 -15.39 20.71 5.01
CA PRO A 181 -15.56 21.42 6.27
C PRO A 181 -14.97 22.85 6.14
N ASP A 182 -15.87 23.82 6.14
CA ASP A 182 -15.57 25.23 6.35
C ASP A 182 -15.32 25.46 7.84
N THR A 183 -14.07 25.70 8.24
CA THR A 183 -13.76 26.31 9.55
C THR A 183 -12.56 27.25 9.42
N LEU A 184 -12.81 28.55 9.25
CA LEU A 184 -11.86 29.58 9.67
C LEU A 184 -12.59 30.80 10.21
N ALA A 185 -12.60 30.93 11.54
CA ALA A 185 -12.66 32.18 12.28
C ALA A 185 -12.27 31.92 13.74
#